data_AF-A0A9D7FS22-F1
#
_entry.id   AF-A0A9D7FS22-F1
#
_cell.length_a   1.000
_cell.length_b   1.000
_cell.length_c   1.000
_cell.angle_alpha   90.00
_cell.angle_beta   90.00
_cell.angle_gamma   90.00
#
_symmetry.space_group_name_H-M   'P 1'
#
loop_
_entity.id
_entity.type
_entity.pdbx_description
1 polymer ?
#
loop_
_entity_poly.entity_id
_entity_poly.type
_entity_poly.pdbx_seq_one_letter_code
_entity_poly.pdbx_strand_id
1 'polypeptide(L)'
;MILTELVGVEYEFTHDADKFTFHTGPKLNYSEKQFGDELFFFSTQLLFEKKIRQQDLSVLDWMDTKAFFATHPKYVLPFDPFAASFYMVSRYEEHLPFIKDKHDRFEASQSLAFQKDFLHKPIVNIYAKKIREILAEAFPELQFKDKKYEYVSTIDIDNAWAFKEKGFLRTTGALLRSLSRFDFQSIVERVSVLVNKNPDPFFMYDHLFEIQNKYKICT
;
A
#
# COMPACT_ATOMS: atom_id res chain seq x y z
N MET A 1 2.62 8.59 -9.33
CA MET A 1 2.73 7.23 -8.74
C MET A 1 2.24 6.16 -9.70
N ILE A 2 0.96 6.10 -10.11
CA ILE A 2 0.50 5.03 -11.03
C ILE A 2 1.18 5.06 -12.41
N LEU A 3 1.28 6.23 -13.05
CA LEU A 3 1.85 6.37 -14.39
C LEU A 3 3.35 6.06 -14.43
N THR A 4 4.13 6.61 -13.49
CA THR A 4 5.57 6.34 -13.40
C THR A 4 5.87 4.95 -12.85
N GLU A 5 5.30 4.57 -11.72
CA GLU A 5 5.69 3.35 -11.00
C GLU A 5 5.04 2.08 -11.54
N LEU A 6 3.80 2.13 -12.02
CA LEU A 6 3.09 0.91 -12.44
C LEU A 6 2.99 0.81 -13.96
N VAL A 7 2.68 1.91 -14.64
CA VAL A 7 2.59 1.95 -16.11
C VAL A 7 3.99 2.04 -16.74
N GLY A 8 4.93 2.75 -16.11
CA GLY A 8 6.31 2.87 -16.58
C GLY A 8 6.52 4.01 -17.56
N VAL A 9 5.75 5.11 -17.46
CA VAL A 9 5.90 6.29 -18.32
C VAL A 9 6.24 7.53 -17.51
N GLU A 10 7.20 8.30 -18.01
CA GLU A 10 7.44 9.67 -17.53
C GLU A 10 6.37 10.59 -18.11
N TYR A 11 6.01 11.63 -17.36
CA TYR A 11 4.95 12.55 -17.77
C TYR A 11 5.17 13.95 -17.20
N GLU A 12 4.54 14.94 -17.84
CA GLU A 12 4.43 16.30 -17.34
C GLU A 12 2.95 16.67 -17.17
N PHE A 13 2.64 17.49 -16.17
CA PHE A 13 1.30 18.03 -15.99
C PHE A 13 1.18 19.40 -16.66
N THR A 14 -0.02 19.68 -17.18
CA THR A 14 -0.43 21.02 -17.60
C THR A 14 -1.87 21.27 -17.18
N HIS A 15 -2.14 22.48 -16.68
CA HIS A 15 -3.50 22.99 -16.47
C HIS A 15 -3.91 23.97 -17.58
N ASP A 16 -2.99 24.28 -18.50
CA ASP A 16 -3.22 25.12 -19.66
C ASP A 16 -3.81 24.28 -20.80
N ALA A 17 -5.07 24.57 -21.13
CA ALA A 17 -5.82 23.88 -22.16
C ALA A 17 -5.26 24.13 -23.57
N ASP A 18 -4.70 25.31 -23.84
CA ASP A 18 -4.10 25.63 -25.13
C ASP A 18 -2.79 24.85 -25.29
N LYS A 19 -1.94 24.85 -24.26
CA LYS A 19 -0.71 24.04 -24.24
C LYS A 19 -1.02 22.55 -24.47
N PHE A 20 -2.07 22.03 -23.84
CA PHE A 20 -2.51 20.65 -24.06
C PHE A 20 -3.00 20.41 -25.50
N THR A 21 -3.84 21.31 -26.01
CA THR A 21 -4.45 21.19 -27.35
C THR A 21 -3.39 21.22 -28.45
N PHE A 22 -2.40 22.12 -28.36
CA PHE A 22 -1.33 22.26 -29.36
C PHE A 22 -0.18 21.25 -29.20
N HIS A 23 -0.12 20.48 -28.12
CA HIS A 23 0.90 19.43 -27.97
C HIS A 23 0.69 18.30 -28.98
N THR A 24 1.74 17.92 -29.72
CA THR A 24 1.68 16.93 -30.81
C THR A 24 2.13 15.52 -30.40
N GLY A 25 2.74 15.37 -29.22
CA GLY A 25 3.16 14.07 -28.70
C GLY A 25 2.05 13.34 -27.95
N PRO A 26 2.38 12.16 -27.37
CA PRO A 26 1.46 11.41 -26.51
C PRO A 26 0.90 12.27 -25.39
N LYS A 27 -0.43 12.35 -25.32
CA LYS A 27 -1.15 13.14 -24.33
C LYS A 27 -2.46 12.48 -23.95
N LEU A 28 -2.85 12.61 -22.69
CA LEU A 28 -4.16 12.18 -22.20
C LEU A 28 -4.78 13.32 -21.41
N ASN A 29 -6.09 13.48 -21.53
CA ASN A 29 -6.86 14.46 -20.77
C ASN A 29 -7.49 13.75 -19.58
N TYR A 30 -7.14 14.20 -18.37
CA TYR A 30 -7.82 13.81 -17.13
C TYR A 30 -8.51 15.03 -16.52
N SER A 31 -9.79 15.20 -16.85
CA SER A 31 -10.61 16.33 -16.40
C SER A 31 -12.11 16.00 -16.50
N GLU A 32 -12.97 16.96 -16.17
CA GLU A 32 -14.42 16.82 -16.29
C GLU A 32 -14.93 17.00 -17.74
N LYS A 33 -14.08 17.49 -18.66
CA LYS A 33 -14.50 17.86 -20.01
C LYS A 33 -13.52 17.38 -21.07
N GLN A 34 -14.05 16.66 -22.04
CA GLN A 34 -13.36 16.31 -23.28
C GLN A 34 -13.26 17.52 -24.21
N PHE A 35 -12.10 17.72 -24.84
CA PHE A 35 -11.82 18.86 -25.71
C PHE A 35 -11.96 18.53 -27.21
N GLY A 36 -11.79 17.27 -27.58
CA GLY A 36 -11.92 16.73 -28.93
C GLY A 36 -11.74 15.21 -28.92
N ASP A 37 -10.94 14.69 -29.84
CA ASP A 37 -10.71 13.24 -30.00
C ASP A 37 -9.48 12.75 -29.21
N GLU A 38 -9.05 13.49 -28.18
CA GLU A 38 -7.94 13.04 -27.34
C GLU A 38 -8.29 11.82 -26.49
N LEU A 39 -7.26 11.13 -26.00
CA LEU A 39 -7.44 10.07 -25.03
C LEU A 39 -7.97 10.64 -23.70
N PHE A 40 -9.28 10.52 -23.47
CA PHE A 40 -9.99 11.18 -22.38
C PHE A 40 -10.38 10.23 -21.25
N PHE A 41 -9.85 10.51 -20.06
CA PHE A 41 -10.25 9.90 -18.79
C PHE A 41 -11.06 10.91 -17.98
N PHE A 42 -12.33 10.63 -17.74
CA PHE A 42 -13.15 11.53 -16.94
C PHE A 42 -12.67 11.55 -15.48
N SER A 43 -12.49 12.74 -14.94
CA SER A 43 -12.05 12.93 -13.55
C SER A 43 -13.25 13.12 -12.62
N THR A 44 -13.40 12.21 -11.66
CA THR A 44 -14.31 12.42 -10.53
C THR A 44 -13.72 13.39 -9.51
N GLN A 45 -14.57 13.94 -8.64
CA GLN A 45 -14.17 15.03 -7.73
C GLN A 45 -13.13 14.65 -6.69
N LEU A 46 -12.99 13.36 -6.36
CA LEU A 46 -12.20 12.88 -5.21
C LEU A 46 -10.80 13.51 -5.15
N LEU A 47 -10.07 13.54 -6.27
CA LEU A 47 -8.69 14.02 -6.32
C LEU A 47 -8.57 15.55 -6.18
N PHE A 48 -9.68 16.28 -6.28
CA PHE A 48 -9.75 17.73 -6.14
C PHE A 48 -10.31 18.16 -4.77
N GLU A 49 -10.74 17.21 -3.94
CA GLU A 49 -11.26 17.49 -2.61
C GLU A 49 -10.14 17.87 -1.64
N LYS A 50 -10.40 18.89 -0.80
CA LYS A 50 -9.47 19.33 0.26
C LYS A 50 -9.76 18.72 1.62
N LYS A 51 -10.86 17.99 1.75
CA LYS A 51 -11.34 17.40 3.00
C LYS A 51 -11.69 15.94 2.77
N ILE A 52 -11.44 15.12 3.78
CA ILE A 52 -11.86 13.72 3.79
C ILE A 52 -13.34 13.68 4.17
N ARG A 53 -14.15 13.03 3.35
CA ARG A 53 -15.60 12.86 3.57
C ARG A 53 -16.06 11.53 3.00
N GLN A 54 -17.19 11.04 3.50
CA GLN A 54 -17.81 9.83 2.99
C GLN A 54 -18.06 9.97 1.49
N GLN A 55 -17.59 9.00 0.72
CA GLN A 55 -17.84 8.89 -0.71
C GLN A 55 -19.03 7.96 -0.94
N ASP A 56 -19.90 8.30 -1.87
CA ASP A 56 -20.99 7.42 -2.32
C ASP A 56 -20.47 6.53 -3.46
N LEU A 57 -20.13 5.28 -3.12
CA LEU A 57 -19.43 4.38 -4.03
C LEU A 57 -20.36 3.29 -4.54
N SER A 58 -20.70 3.39 -5.82
CA SER A 58 -21.29 2.28 -6.58
C SER A 58 -20.18 1.41 -7.16
N VAL A 59 -20.18 0.13 -6.79
CA VAL A 59 -19.24 -0.87 -7.29
C VAL A 59 -19.87 -1.65 -8.43
N LEU A 60 -19.15 -1.75 -9.54
CA LEU A 60 -19.56 -2.47 -10.74
C LEU A 60 -18.58 -3.60 -11.08
N ASP A 61 -19.08 -4.63 -11.77
CA ASP A 61 -18.25 -5.70 -12.31
C ASP A 61 -17.53 -5.20 -13.56
N TRP A 62 -16.21 -5.31 -13.56
CA TRP A 62 -15.37 -4.83 -14.66
C TRP A 62 -14.26 -5.81 -14.96
N MET A 63 -14.31 -6.40 -16.16
CA MET A 63 -13.42 -7.49 -16.58
C MET A 63 -13.49 -8.66 -15.57
N ASP A 64 -12.34 -9.10 -15.06
CA ASP A 64 -12.20 -10.12 -14.03
C ASP A 64 -12.12 -9.53 -12.61
N THR A 65 -12.44 -8.25 -12.43
CA THR A 65 -12.35 -7.55 -11.15
C THR A 65 -13.55 -6.61 -10.92
N LYS A 66 -13.43 -5.69 -9.97
CA LYS A 66 -14.43 -4.65 -9.70
C LYS A 66 -13.94 -3.27 -10.16
N ALA A 67 -14.85 -2.34 -10.30
CA ALA A 67 -14.57 -0.92 -10.49
C ALA A 67 -15.55 -0.06 -9.69
N PHE A 68 -15.12 1.17 -9.37
CA PHE A 68 -15.92 2.17 -8.66
C PHE A 68 -15.45 3.56 -9.06
N PHE A 69 -16.17 4.61 -8.64
CA PHE A 69 -16.14 5.93 -9.29
C PHE A 69 -16.61 5.83 -10.74
N ALA A 70 -17.80 5.28 -10.94
CA ALA A 70 -18.41 5.08 -12.25
C ALA A 70 -18.50 6.40 -13.04
N THR A 71 -18.21 6.33 -14.33
CA THR A 71 -18.32 7.43 -15.28
C THR A 71 -19.21 7.01 -16.45
N HIS A 72 -19.45 7.91 -17.41
CA HIS A 72 -20.25 7.56 -18.58
C HIS A 72 -19.54 6.46 -19.40
N PRO A 73 -20.23 5.36 -19.81
CA PRO A 73 -19.63 4.27 -20.60
C PRO A 73 -19.06 4.64 -21.97
N LYS A 74 -19.20 5.91 -22.38
CA LYS A 74 -18.68 6.43 -23.66
C LYS A 74 -17.21 6.81 -23.57
N TYR A 75 -16.71 7.03 -22.35
CA TYR A 75 -15.32 7.40 -22.12
C TYR A 75 -14.42 6.16 -22.21
N VAL A 76 -13.10 6.40 -22.23
CA VAL A 76 -12.08 5.36 -22.38
C VAL A 76 -12.24 4.23 -21.36
N LEU A 77 -12.64 4.57 -20.14
CA LEU A 77 -13.06 3.61 -19.12
C LEU A 77 -14.41 4.03 -18.52
N PRO A 78 -15.28 3.06 -18.13
CA PRO A 78 -16.57 3.34 -17.52
C PRO A 78 -16.47 3.74 -16.04
N PHE A 79 -15.28 4.09 -15.58
CA PHE A 79 -14.97 4.56 -14.24
C PHE A 79 -13.70 5.41 -14.26
N ASP A 80 -13.44 6.12 -13.16
CA ASP A 80 -12.21 6.87 -12.96
C ASP A 80 -11.13 5.99 -12.28
N PRO A 81 -10.13 5.49 -13.03
CA PRO A 81 -9.12 4.60 -12.46
C PRO A 81 -8.16 5.34 -11.54
N PHE A 82 -7.98 6.66 -11.66
CA PHE A 82 -7.04 7.43 -10.85
C PHE A 82 -7.64 7.71 -9.47
N ALA A 83 -8.91 8.12 -9.41
CA ALA A 83 -9.64 8.26 -8.16
C ALA A 83 -9.81 6.92 -7.44
N ALA A 84 -10.20 5.85 -8.15
CA ALA A 84 -10.30 4.52 -7.58
C ALA A 84 -8.96 4.03 -7.01
N SER A 85 -7.87 4.26 -7.75
CA SER A 85 -6.52 3.89 -7.28
C SER A 85 -6.12 4.69 -6.04
N PHE A 86 -6.35 6.00 -6.02
CA PHE A 86 -6.08 6.83 -4.85
C PHE A 86 -6.87 6.35 -3.64
N TYR A 87 -8.16 6.08 -3.78
CA TYR A 87 -9.00 5.59 -2.70
C TYR A 87 -8.47 4.28 -2.09
N MET A 88 -8.05 3.33 -2.93
CA MET A 88 -7.49 2.05 -2.48
C MET A 88 -6.13 2.20 -1.81
N VAL A 89 -5.19 2.90 -2.45
CA VAL A 89 -3.80 2.96 -1.98
C VAL A 89 -3.66 3.84 -0.74
N SER A 90 -4.42 4.95 -0.68
CA SER A 90 -4.42 5.81 0.51
C SER A 90 -5.12 5.18 1.71
N ARG A 91 -5.77 4.01 1.54
CA ARG A 91 -6.63 3.39 2.57
C ARG A 91 -7.67 4.40 3.07
N TYR A 92 -8.30 5.13 2.13
CA TYR A 92 -9.18 6.27 2.41
C TYR A 92 -10.24 5.98 3.49
N GLU A 93 -10.75 4.74 3.51
CA GLU A 93 -11.71 4.23 4.50
C GLU A 93 -11.23 4.33 5.95
N GLU A 94 -9.93 4.16 6.20
CA GLU A 94 -9.32 4.23 7.53
C GLU A 94 -9.26 5.66 8.08
N HIS A 95 -9.49 6.66 7.23
CA HIS A 95 -9.58 8.07 7.64
C HIS A 95 -11.01 8.55 7.91
N LEU A 96 -12.01 7.72 7.66
CA LEU A 96 -13.41 7.99 7.93
C LEU A 96 -13.82 7.47 9.32
N PRO A 97 -14.96 7.87 9.89
CA PRO A 97 -15.49 7.22 11.08
C PRO A 97 -15.76 5.73 10.82
N PHE A 98 -15.10 4.84 11.57
CA PHE A 98 -15.27 3.39 11.48
C PHE A 98 -15.39 2.75 12.87
N ILE A 99 -15.86 1.50 12.92
CA ILE A 99 -15.95 0.74 14.17
C ILE A 99 -14.57 0.17 14.47
N LYS A 100 -13.96 0.66 15.55
CA LYS A 100 -12.64 0.20 15.97
C LYS A 100 -12.70 -1.19 16.58
N ASP A 101 -11.67 -2.01 16.29
CA ASP A 101 -11.45 -3.24 17.04
C ASP A 101 -10.92 -2.95 18.47
N LYS A 102 -10.65 -4.01 19.25
CA LYS A 102 -10.09 -3.92 20.60
C LYS A 102 -8.69 -3.26 20.69
N HIS A 103 -8.07 -2.98 19.55
CA HIS A 103 -6.75 -2.37 19.41
C HIS A 103 -6.83 -1.03 18.66
N ASP A 104 -8.01 -0.43 18.53
CA ASP A 104 -8.25 0.82 17.81
C ASP A 104 -7.99 0.78 16.29
N ARG A 105 -8.02 -0.40 15.68
CA ARG A 105 -7.69 -0.63 14.26
C ARG A 105 -8.94 -0.74 13.38
N PHE A 106 -8.77 -0.44 12.10
CA PHE A 106 -9.77 -0.68 11.06
C PHE A 106 -9.75 -2.17 10.66
N GLU A 107 -10.89 -2.85 10.80
CA GLU A 107 -11.01 -4.27 10.43
C GLU A 107 -11.20 -4.44 8.92
N ALA A 108 -10.51 -5.41 8.33
CA ALA A 108 -10.60 -5.69 6.90
C ALA A 108 -12.05 -5.94 6.44
N SER A 109 -12.88 -6.55 7.30
CA SER A 109 -14.30 -6.83 7.02
C SER A 109 -15.14 -5.58 6.78
N GLN A 110 -14.69 -4.42 7.25
CA GLN A 110 -15.34 -3.13 7.01
C GLN A 110 -14.95 -2.51 5.66
N SER A 111 -13.87 -2.97 5.02
CA SER A 111 -13.43 -2.41 3.74
C SER A 111 -14.39 -2.75 2.59
N LEU A 112 -14.52 -1.84 1.64
CA LEU A 112 -15.19 -2.07 0.37
C LEU A 112 -14.65 -3.33 -0.33
N ALA A 113 -13.34 -3.54 -0.25
CA ALA A 113 -12.65 -4.67 -0.86
C ALA A 113 -13.08 -6.02 -0.30
N PHE A 114 -13.25 -6.11 1.02
CA PHE A 114 -13.77 -7.32 1.64
C PHE A 114 -15.25 -7.51 1.34
N GLN A 115 -16.05 -6.45 1.52
CA GLN A 115 -17.51 -6.50 1.33
C GLN A 115 -17.92 -6.88 -0.09
N LYS A 116 -17.08 -6.57 -1.08
CA LYS A 116 -17.34 -6.85 -2.51
C LYS A 116 -16.44 -7.95 -3.07
N ASP A 117 -15.79 -8.73 -2.20
CA ASP A 117 -14.99 -9.91 -2.52
C ASP A 117 -13.90 -9.66 -3.59
N PHE A 118 -13.15 -8.57 -3.42
CA PHE A 118 -11.97 -8.28 -4.25
C PHE A 118 -10.71 -7.98 -3.45
N LEU A 119 -10.74 -8.13 -2.12
CA LEU A 119 -9.59 -7.91 -1.24
C LEU A 119 -8.35 -8.72 -1.65
N HIS A 120 -8.55 -9.89 -2.24
CA HIS A 120 -7.49 -10.78 -2.69
C HIS A 120 -6.92 -10.42 -4.08
N LYS A 121 -7.45 -9.38 -4.74
CA LYS A 121 -7.03 -8.96 -6.09
C LYS A 121 -6.24 -7.66 -6.05
N PRO A 122 -5.11 -7.55 -6.79
CA PRO A 122 -4.33 -6.32 -6.86
C PRO A 122 -4.98 -5.33 -7.83
N ILE A 123 -6.16 -4.81 -7.46
CA ILE A 123 -7.05 -4.04 -8.34
C ILE A 123 -6.37 -2.83 -8.99
N VAL A 124 -5.49 -2.14 -8.25
CA VAL A 124 -4.72 -0.99 -8.75
C VAL A 124 -3.70 -1.40 -9.80
N ASN A 125 -3.05 -2.56 -9.64
CA ASN A 125 -2.16 -3.12 -10.66
C ASN A 125 -2.94 -3.55 -11.91
N ILE A 126 -4.15 -4.08 -11.74
CA ILE A 126 -5.03 -4.42 -12.87
C ILE A 126 -5.42 -3.14 -13.64
N TYR A 127 -5.78 -2.06 -12.94
CA TYR A 127 -6.05 -0.76 -13.56
C TYR A 127 -4.83 -0.20 -14.29
N ALA A 128 -3.65 -0.23 -13.66
CA ALA A 128 -2.41 0.23 -14.27
C ALA A 128 -2.06 -0.56 -15.53
N LYS A 129 -2.20 -1.89 -15.50
CA LYS A 129 -2.00 -2.74 -16.68
C LYS A 129 -2.95 -2.32 -17.81
N LYS A 130 -4.23 -2.08 -17.50
CA LYS A 130 -5.20 -1.66 -18.51
C LYS A 130 -4.89 -0.27 -19.08
N ILE A 131 -4.50 0.68 -18.23
CA ILE A 131 -4.05 2.01 -18.67
C ILE A 131 -2.84 1.88 -19.60
N ARG A 132 -1.87 1.01 -19.27
CA ARG A 132 -0.71 0.75 -20.13
C ARG A 132 -1.11 0.22 -21.51
N GLU A 133 -2.03 -0.74 -21.57
CA GLU A 133 -2.57 -1.27 -22.83
C GLU A 133 -3.23 -0.16 -23.67
N ILE A 134 -4.08 0.66 -23.05
CA ILE A 134 -4.77 1.77 -23.71
C ILE A 134 -3.75 2.79 -24.26
N LEU A 135 -2.73 3.14 -23.48
CA LEU A 135 -1.70 4.08 -23.91
C LEU A 135 -0.84 3.51 -25.05
N ALA A 136 -0.51 2.23 -25.00
CA ALA A 136 0.26 1.57 -26.07
C ALA A 136 -0.54 1.48 -27.38
N GLU A 137 -1.85 1.28 -27.30
CA GLU A 137 -2.74 1.28 -28.47
C GLU A 137 -2.88 2.69 -29.06
N ALA A 138 -3.07 3.71 -28.22
CA ALA A 138 -3.21 5.10 -28.67
C ALA A 138 -1.89 5.71 -29.17
N PHE A 139 -0.76 5.28 -28.60
CA PHE A 139 0.57 5.84 -28.88
C PHE A 139 1.60 4.71 -29.09
N PRO A 140 1.65 4.10 -30.29
CA PRO A 140 2.52 2.95 -30.57
C PRO A 140 4.02 3.20 -30.36
N GLU A 141 4.46 4.45 -30.52
CA GLU A 141 5.87 4.85 -30.34
C GLU A 141 6.23 5.15 -28.86
N LEU A 142 5.24 5.17 -27.96
CA LEU A 142 5.46 5.45 -26.55
C LEU A 142 6.25 4.32 -25.89
N GLN A 143 7.38 4.66 -25.29
CA GLN A 143 8.24 3.71 -24.60
C GLN A 143 7.79 3.54 -23.16
N PHE A 144 7.72 2.29 -22.71
CA PHE A 144 7.37 1.93 -21.34
C PHE A 144 8.57 1.31 -20.65
N LYS A 145 8.90 1.79 -19.46
CA LYS A 145 9.91 1.19 -18.61
C LYS A 145 9.35 -0.09 -17.99
N ASP A 146 9.94 -1.23 -18.34
CA ASP A 146 9.59 -2.48 -17.69
C ASP A 146 10.19 -2.57 -16.29
N LYS A 147 9.33 -2.94 -15.32
CA LYS A 147 9.79 -3.32 -13.99
C LYS A 147 10.21 -4.77 -14.00
N LYS A 148 11.47 -5.00 -13.59
CA LYS A 148 11.93 -6.33 -13.21
C LYS A 148 11.51 -6.59 -11.78
N TYR A 149 11.00 -7.80 -11.53
CA TYR A 149 10.71 -8.23 -10.18
C TYR A 149 11.99 -8.20 -9.34
N GLU A 150 11.91 -7.57 -8.17
CA GLU A 150 12.97 -7.54 -7.18
C GLU A 150 12.37 -7.98 -5.85
N TYR A 151 12.98 -9.00 -5.24
CA TYR A 151 12.62 -9.45 -3.91
C TYR A 151 13.44 -8.66 -2.89
N VAL A 152 12.74 -7.82 -2.11
CA VAL A 152 13.31 -7.10 -0.98
C VAL A 152 12.76 -7.71 0.29
N SER A 153 13.60 -8.38 1.07
CA SER A 153 13.19 -8.93 2.36
C SER A 153 13.23 -7.83 3.40
N THR A 154 12.12 -7.60 4.10
CA THR A 154 12.08 -6.68 5.24
C THR A 154 11.74 -7.46 6.50
N ILE A 155 12.43 -7.17 7.60
CA ILE A 155 12.21 -7.82 8.91
C ILE A 155 11.85 -6.73 9.90
N ASP A 156 10.68 -6.86 10.54
CA ASP A 156 10.26 -5.98 11.62
C ASP A 156 10.77 -6.53 12.97
N ILE A 157 11.46 -5.69 13.75
CA ILE A 157 12.05 -6.07 15.04
C ILE A 157 11.47 -5.17 16.12
N ASP A 158 10.38 -5.61 16.76
CA ASP A 158 9.71 -4.88 17.85
C ASP A 158 10.59 -4.73 19.09
N ASN A 159 11.35 -5.78 19.43
CA ASN A 159 12.21 -5.82 20.61
C ASN A 159 13.47 -6.62 20.31
N ALA A 160 14.61 -5.94 20.26
CA ALA A 160 15.92 -6.56 20.08
C ALA A 160 16.39 -7.43 21.26
N TRP A 161 15.86 -7.19 22.46
CA TRP A 161 16.19 -7.94 23.68
C TRP A 161 14.95 -8.22 24.53
N ALA A 162 14.87 -9.43 25.08
CA ALA A 162 13.93 -9.81 26.12
C ALA A 162 14.38 -9.26 27.49
N PHE A 163 15.70 -9.26 27.76
CA PHE A 163 16.26 -9.01 29.09
C PHE A 163 17.44 -8.01 29.12
N LYS A 164 18.49 -8.16 28.30
CA LYS A 164 19.79 -7.47 28.51
C LYS A 164 19.73 -5.93 28.51
N GLU A 165 18.82 -5.36 27.71
CA GLU A 165 18.65 -3.90 27.59
C GLU A 165 17.34 -3.40 28.20
N LYS A 166 16.75 -4.17 29.13
CA LYS A 166 15.62 -3.69 29.92
C LYS A 166 16.18 -3.01 31.18
N GLY A 167 16.09 -1.68 31.23
CA GLY A 167 16.61 -0.87 32.34
C GLY A 167 16.23 -1.38 33.73
N PHE A 168 17.03 -1.01 34.73
CA PHE A 168 17.02 -1.59 36.08
C PHE A 168 15.62 -1.75 36.69
N LEU A 169 14.79 -0.71 36.64
CA LEU A 169 13.43 -0.73 37.20
C LEU A 169 12.54 -1.82 36.59
N ARG A 170 12.59 -2.00 35.27
CA ARG A 170 11.80 -3.01 34.55
C ARG A 170 12.28 -4.42 34.88
N THR A 171 13.58 -4.59 35.02
CA THR A 171 14.20 -5.88 35.37
C THR A 171 13.86 -6.28 36.80
N THR A 172 14.04 -5.39 37.78
CA THR A 172 13.71 -5.65 39.19
C THR A 172 12.21 -5.89 39.37
N GLY A 173 11.34 -5.08 38.76
CA GLY A 173 9.89 -5.28 38.81
C GLY A 173 9.46 -6.61 38.19
N ALA A 174 10.09 -7.03 37.09
CA ALA A 174 9.82 -8.33 36.48
C ALA A 174 10.24 -9.50 37.39
N LEU A 175 11.41 -9.40 38.05
CA LEU A 175 11.88 -10.42 39.01
C LEU A 175 10.93 -10.54 40.21
N LEU A 176 10.54 -9.42 40.83
CA LEU A 176 9.60 -9.41 41.95
C LEU A 176 8.24 -10.03 41.57
N ARG A 177 7.75 -9.71 40.37
CA ARG A 177 6.52 -10.31 39.84
C ARG A 177 6.66 -11.82 39.64
N SER A 178 7.75 -12.29 39.04
CA SER A 178 7.99 -13.74 38.88
C SER A 178 8.11 -14.46 40.23
N LEU A 179 8.77 -13.85 41.22
CA LEU A 179 8.84 -14.36 42.60
C LEU A 179 7.45 -14.49 43.23
N SER A 180 6.62 -13.46 43.12
CA SER A 180 5.25 -13.47 43.67
C SER A 180 4.34 -14.55 43.06
N ARG A 181 4.66 -15.00 41.84
CA ARG A 181 3.93 -16.04 41.10
C ARG A 181 4.57 -17.42 41.20
N PHE A 182 5.64 -17.56 41.98
CA PHE A 182 6.45 -18.79 42.07
C PHE A 182 6.96 -19.28 40.70
N ASP A 183 7.16 -18.36 39.75
CA ASP A 183 7.70 -18.65 38.41
C ASP A 183 9.23 -18.63 38.44
N PHE A 184 9.80 -19.68 39.03
CA PHE A 184 11.24 -19.84 39.17
C PHE A 184 11.95 -20.03 37.83
N GLN A 185 11.26 -20.58 36.84
CA GLN A 185 11.82 -20.78 35.50
C GLN A 185 12.17 -19.44 34.84
N SER A 186 11.23 -18.49 34.82
CA SER A 186 11.47 -17.14 34.27
C SER A 186 12.57 -16.38 35.02
N ILE A 187 12.73 -16.62 36.32
CA ILE A 187 13.81 -16.01 37.12
C ILE A 187 15.16 -16.57 36.68
N VAL A 188 15.29 -17.89 36.63
CA VAL A 188 16.53 -18.57 36.22
C VAL A 188 16.92 -18.16 34.80
N GLU A 189 15.98 -18.15 33.87
CA GLU A 189 16.20 -17.73 32.49
C GLU A 189 16.72 -16.28 32.44
N ARG A 190 15.99 -15.33 33.05
CA ARG A 190 16.37 -13.91 33.07
C ARG A 190 17.74 -13.70 33.68
N VAL A 191 18.02 -14.29 34.84
CA VAL A 191 19.32 -14.15 35.51
C VAL A 191 20.42 -14.76 34.64
N SER A 192 20.21 -15.93 34.04
CA SER A 192 21.19 -16.58 33.16
C SER A 192 21.56 -15.72 31.95
N VAL A 193 20.60 -14.99 31.39
CA VAL A 193 20.84 -14.06 30.29
C VAL A 193 21.56 -12.79 30.78
N LEU A 194 21.12 -12.20 31.89
CA LEU A 194 21.72 -10.97 32.43
C LEU A 194 23.18 -11.15 32.87
N VAL A 195 23.56 -12.34 33.34
CA VAL A 195 24.95 -12.68 33.67
C VAL A 195 25.74 -13.23 32.47
N ASN A 196 25.17 -13.16 31.27
CA ASN A 196 25.77 -13.64 30.01
C ASN A 196 26.09 -15.13 29.95
N LYS A 197 25.45 -15.97 30.79
CA LYS A 197 25.58 -17.43 30.71
C LYS A 197 24.85 -17.98 29.48
N ASN A 198 23.72 -17.38 29.13
CA ASN A 198 22.90 -17.74 27.97
C ASN A 198 22.70 -16.52 27.04
N PRO A 199 22.50 -16.73 25.72
CA PRO A 199 22.10 -15.66 24.81
C PRO A 199 20.70 -15.13 25.16
N ASP A 200 20.45 -13.87 24.83
CA ASP A 200 19.11 -13.30 24.98
C ASP A 200 18.19 -13.91 23.90
N PRO A 201 17.03 -14.49 24.27
CA PRO A 201 16.20 -15.24 23.33
C PRO A 201 15.61 -14.38 22.20
N PHE A 202 15.56 -13.04 22.35
CA PHE A 202 15.08 -12.14 21.29
C PHE A 202 16.22 -11.62 20.41
N PHE A 203 17.47 -11.83 20.81
CA PHE A 203 18.61 -11.38 20.03
C PHE A 203 18.90 -12.38 18.91
N MET A 204 18.22 -12.20 17.78
CA MET A 204 18.27 -13.12 16.64
C MET A 204 19.17 -12.64 15.48
N TYR A 205 19.85 -11.51 15.62
CA TYR A 205 20.59 -10.86 14.53
C TYR A 205 21.59 -11.81 13.84
N ASP A 206 22.38 -12.56 14.61
CA ASP A 206 23.35 -13.49 14.05
C ASP A 206 22.69 -14.55 13.17
N HIS A 207 21.58 -15.14 13.65
CA HIS A 207 20.80 -16.10 12.88
C HIS A 207 20.18 -15.48 11.62
N LEU A 208 19.69 -14.23 11.71
CA LEU A 208 19.17 -13.51 10.54
C LEU A 208 20.26 -13.26 9.50
N PHE A 209 21.45 -12.83 9.92
CA PHE A 209 22.60 -12.63 9.03
C PHE A 209 23.10 -13.96 8.44
N GLU A 210 23.09 -15.05 9.19
CA GLU A 210 23.41 -16.38 8.66
C GLU A 210 22.45 -16.81 7.55
N ILE A 211 21.14 -16.64 7.74
CA ILE A 211 20.13 -16.91 6.71
C ILE A 211 20.37 -16.01 5.50
N GLN A 212 20.57 -14.72 5.72
CA GLN A 212 20.81 -13.75 4.65
C GLN A 212 22.02 -14.14 3.80
N ASN A 213 23.14 -14.47 4.44
CA ASN A 213 24.37 -14.88 3.77
C ASN A 213 24.22 -16.22 3.04
N LYS A 214 23.55 -17.20 3.67
CA LYS A 214 23.34 -18.54 3.09
C LYS A 214 22.49 -18.49 1.82
N TYR A 215 21.42 -17.70 1.83
CA TYR A 215 20.47 -17.62 0.71
C TYR A 215 20.68 -16.41 -0.21
N LYS A 216 21.68 -15.57 0.08
CA LYS A 216 21.99 -14.33 -0.66
C LYS A 216 20.75 -13.44 -0.80
N ILE A 217 20.02 -13.29 0.30
CA ILE A 217 18.81 -12.46 0.35
C ILE A 217 19.22 -11.00 0.34
N CYS A 218 18.68 -10.24 -0.62
CA CYS A 218 18.74 -8.78 -0.59
C CYS A 218 17.79 -8.24 0.49
N THR A 219 18.33 -7.37 1.35
CA THR A 219 17.61 -6.63 2.42
C THR A 219 17.86 -5.15 2.21
#